data_AF-A0A0H3LVU1-F1
#
_entry.id   AF-A0A0H3LVU1-F1
#
_cell.length_a   1.000
_cell.length_b   1.000
_cell.length_c   1.000
_cell.angle_alpha   90.00
_cell.angle_beta   90.00
_cell.angle_gamma   90.00
#
_symmetry.space_group_name_H-M   'P 1'
#
loop_
_entity.id
_entity.type
_entity.pdbx_description
1 polymer ?
#
loop_
_entity_poly.entity_id
_entity_poly.type
_entity_poly.pdbx_seq_one_letter_code
_entity_poly.pdbx_strand_id
1 'polypeptide(L)' 'MALKLVKVKGSHHKFKKDGKVVIVPHPKKNLPIGTARSIAQQAGWFKKGEEE' A
#
# COMPACT_ATOMS: atom_id res chain seq x y z
N MET A 1 -3.58 13.78 -1.09
CA MET A 1 -3.61 12.78 0.02
C MET A 1 -2.41 11.83 -0.11
N ALA A 2 -1.30 12.15 0.57
CA ALA A 2 -0.06 11.35 0.54
C ALA A 2 -0.07 10.24 1.60
N LEU A 3 0.66 9.15 1.36
CA LEU A 3 0.90 8.07 2.34
C LEU A 3 1.86 8.58 3.41
N LYS A 4 1.44 8.63 4.69
CA LYS A 4 2.32 9.03 5.80
C LYS A 4 2.91 7.80 6.47
N LEU A 5 4.23 7.73 6.57
CA LEU A 5 4.91 6.65 7.28
C LEU A 5 4.66 6.81 8.79
N VAL A 6 4.15 5.76 9.43
CA VAL A 6 3.83 5.75 10.88
C VAL A 6 4.94 5.07 11.66
N LYS A 7 5.36 3.90 11.19
CA LYS A 7 6.35 3.08 11.89
C LYS A 7 6.99 2.12 10.91
N VAL A 8 8.27 1.87 11.11
CA VAL A 8 9.01 0.83 10.41
C VAL A 8 9.43 -0.20 11.44
N LYS A 9 9.18 -1.48 11.16
CA LYS A 9 9.69 -2.58 11.98
C LYS A 9 10.38 -3.57 11.05
N GLY A 10 11.70 -3.49 10.97
CA GLY A 10 12.50 -4.27 10.02
C GLY A 10 11.98 -4.08 8.60
N SER A 11 11.62 -5.18 7.95
CA SER A 11 11.17 -5.16 6.55
C SER A 11 9.71 -4.76 6.33
N HIS A 12 8.98 -4.31 7.36
CA HIS A 12 7.58 -3.90 7.24
C HIS A 12 7.43 -2.40 7.49
N HIS A 13 7.08 -1.66 6.44
CA HIS A 13 6.79 -0.24 6.50
C HIS A 13 5.30 -0.02 6.66
N LYS A 14 4.90 0.57 7.78
CA LYS A 14 3.50 0.88 8.09
C LYS A 14 3.19 2.30 7.64
N PHE A 15 2.33 2.43 6.65
CA PHE A 15 1.78 3.68 6.17
C PHE A 15 0.35 3.89 6.68
N LYS A 16 -0.03 5.14 6.89
CA LYS A 16 -1.41 5.53 7.20
C LYS A 16 -1.89 6.54 6.17
N LYS A 17 -3.09 6.31 5.66
CA LYS A 17 -3.79 7.19 4.70
C LYS A 17 -5.27 7.18 5.04
N ASP A 18 -5.83 8.35 5.32
CA ASP A 18 -7.28 8.56 5.52
C ASP A 18 -7.92 7.56 6.50
N GLY A 19 -7.24 7.31 7.63
CA GLY A 19 -7.68 6.36 8.66
C GLY A 19 -7.36 4.89 8.37
N LYS A 20 -7.02 4.53 7.12
CA LYS A 20 -6.58 3.19 6.73
C LYS A 20 -5.08 3.01 6.97
N VAL A 21 -4.72 1.81 7.40
CA VAL A 21 -3.34 1.39 7.62
C VAL A 21 -2.93 0.45 6.49
N VAL A 22 -1.85 0.79 5.79
CA VAL A 22 -1.28 0.00 4.70
C VAL A 22 0.11 -0.48 5.14
N ILE A 23 0.39 -1.77 4.98
CA ILE A 23 1.69 -2.33 5.34
C ILE A 23 2.39 -2.75 4.04
N VAL A 24 3.56 -2.18 3.80
CA VAL A 24 4.39 -2.49 2.63
C VAL A 24 5.62 -3.25 3.09
N PRO A 25 5.80 -4.50 2.64
CA PRO A 25 7.03 -5.24 2.91
C PRO A 25 8.14 -4.72 1.97
N HIS A 26 9.16 -4.08 2.53
CA HIS A 26 10.34 -3.56 1.85
C HIS A 26 11.56 -3.94 2.69
N PRO A 27 12.57 -4.65 2.14
CA PRO A 27 13.25 -4.32 0.88
C PRO A 27 12.95 -5.24 -0.33
N LYS A 28 11.88 -6.05 -0.29
CA LYS A 28 11.51 -6.90 -1.45
C LYS A 28 11.22 -6.03 -2.68
N LYS A 29 12.14 -6.07 -3.65
CA LYS A 29 12.06 -5.31 -4.91
C LYS A 29 10.90 -5.78 -5.79
N ASN A 30 10.59 -7.07 -5.75
CA ASN A 30 9.47 -7.67 -6.48
C ASN A 30 8.39 -8.12 -5.48
N LEU A 31 7.28 -7.39 -5.46
CA LEU A 31 6.06 -7.82 -4.80
C LEU A 31 5.25 -8.66 -5.79
N PRO A 32 4.69 -9.81 -5.40
CA PRO A 32 3.80 -10.55 -6.28
C PRO A 32 2.60 -9.67 -6.63
N ILE A 33 2.11 -9.81 -7.87
CA ILE A 33 1.12 -8.88 -8.44
C ILE A 33 -0.16 -8.76 -7.60
N GLY A 34 -0.56 -9.85 -6.93
CA GLY A 34 -1.70 -9.85 -6.01
C GLY A 34 -1.46 -8.99 -4.76
N THR A 35 -0.25 -9.02 -4.20
CA THR A 35 0.14 -8.18 -3.07
C THR A 35 0.27 -6.72 -3.48
N ALA A 36 0.88 -6.45 -4.64
CA ALA A 36 0.97 -5.08 -5.17
C ALA A 36 -0.43 -4.49 -5.44
N ARG A 37 -1.34 -5.27 -6.05
CA ARG A 37 -2.74 -4.87 -6.26
C ARG A 37 -3.49 -4.64 -4.95
N SER A 38 -3.31 -5.50 -3.96
CA SER A 38 -3.96 -5.34 -2.65
C SER A 38 -3.49 -4.07 -1.94
N ILE A 39 -2.18 -3.79 -1.96
CA ILE A 39 -1.60 -2.56 -1.41
C ILE A 39 -2.13 -1.34 -2.16
N ALA A 40 -2.19 -1.39 -3.50
CA ALA A 40 -2.67 -0.29 -4.32
C ALA A 40 -4.18 -0.02 -4.09
N GLN A 41 -5.00 -1.06 -3.91
CA GLN A 41 -6.41 -0.91 -3.52
C GLN A 41 -6.56 -0.30 -2.12
N GLN A 42 -5.77 -0.77 -1.15
CA GLN A 42 -5.78 -0.22 0.21
C GLN A 42 -5.28 1.23 0.26
N ALA A 43 -4.31 1.57 -0.60
CA ALA A 43 -3.83 2.92 -0.81
C ALA A 43 -4.82 3.79 -1.61
N GLY A 44 -5.90 3.22 -2.16
CA GLY A 44 -6.88 3.91 -2.97
C GLY A 44 -6.34 4.40 -4.32
N TRP A 45 -5.34 3.70 -4.88
CA TRP A 45 -4.78 3.96 -6.21
C TRP A 45 -5.56 3.28 -7.33
N PHE A 46 -6.21 2.15 -7.04
CA PHE A 46 -7.13 1.51 -7.96
C PHE A 46 -8.56 1.66 -7.44
N LYS A 47 -9.35 2.50 -8.12
CA LYS A 47 -10.81 2.38 -8.10
C LYS A 47 -11.19 1.30 -9.11
N LYS A 48 -11.87 0.25 -8.66
CA LYS A 48 -12.49 -0.71 -9.57
C LYS A 48 -13.77 -0.05 -10.09
N GLY A 49 -13.68 0.67 -11.21
CA GLY A 49 -14.86 1.32 -11.81
C GLY A 49 -14.63 2.54 -12.69
N GLU A 50 -13.51 2.65 -13.40
CA GLU A 50 -13.39 3.56 -14.55
C GLU A 50 -12.77 2.75 -15.70
N GLU A 51 -13.62 1.89 -16.25
CA GLU A 51 -13.50 1.41 -17.63
C GLU A 51 -14.48 2.29 -18.40
N GLU A 52 -13.93 3.23 -19.17
CA GLU A 52 -14.63 3.91 -20.27
C GLU A 52 -14.30 3.15 -21.55
#